data_AF-A0A915ARP0-F1
#
_entry.id   AF-A0A915ARP0-F1
#
_cell.length_a   1.000
_cell.length_b   1.000
_cell.length_c   1.000
_cell.angle_alpha   90.00
_cell.angle_beta   90.00
_cell.angle_gamma   90.00
#
_symmetry.space_group_name_H-M   'P 1'
#
loop_
_entity.id
_entity.type
_entity.pdbx_description
1 polymer ?
#
loop_
_entity_poly.entity_id
_entity_poly.type
_entity_poly.pdbx_seq_one_letter_code
_entity_poly.pdbx_strand_id
1 'polypeptide(L)'
;NMLLAGNKADRSDLHSVVAKEVGISRDKAKVLNYARLYGSGMNHAMEFLKQSGLNDEQALRISEKLFATTKGRSSGYIRLSSDINEHFRYFLENICGENLRKNYIFLNEHYFLPDYRTQKGKLTQAFEDWISSEVEERLYADGHKDFRRDILIDLLYDNNREVHTLFTDGFESATFNYLELMVGEREPRTAILDCRLGYALEPLPENVPDREYFLAKYKRSIINWMVQSSAVDFLHMLLVCMRWLCDEYDINARFVISIHDEIRYLVASEDRYRCALALALSNMYVRAAISQKLGIHQLPLSVAFFSQVDIDHVLRKEVNLICRTPDGKEVPPGEAVDMKTILEKTGGSLRKELLVKS
;
A
#
# COMPACT_ATOMS: atom_id res chain seq x y z
N ASN A 1 -4.28 -13.20 6.60
CA ASN A 1 -5.11 -13.19 5.37
C ASN A 1 -4.85 -11.92 4.60
N MET A 2 -3.78 -11.91 3.81
CA MET A 2 -3.46 -10.80 2.93
C MET A 2 -4.01 -11.17 1.55
N LEU A 3 -4.91 -10.34 1.01
CA LEU A 3 -5.44 -10.41 -0.35
C LEU A 3 -4.37 -10.02 -1.38
N LEU A 4 -3.18 -10.62 -1.30
CA LEU A 4 -2.06 -10.39 -2.23
C LEU A 4 -2.36 -11.00 -3.61
N ALA A 5 -3.31 -11.93 -3.69
CA ALA A 5 -3.73 -12.57 -4.92
C ALA A 5 -5.26 -12.70 -4.93
N GLY A 6 -5.91 -11.93 -5.79
CA GLY A 6 -7.34 -12.03 -6.01
C GLY A 6 -7.67 -11.66 -7.44
N ASN A 7 -8.48 -12.49 -8.10
CA ASN A 7 -8.96 -12.26 -9.46
C ASN A 7 -10.43 -11.85 -9.41
N LYS A 8 -10.82 -10.91 -10.27
CA LYS A 8 -12.22 -10.54 -10.49
C LYS A 8 -13.04 -11.73 -10.98
N ALA A 9 -12.48 -12.57 -11.86
CA ALA A 9 -13.16 -13.74 -12.42
C ALA A 9 -13.56 -14.73 -11.31
N ASP A 10 -12.64 -14.99 -10.38
CA ASP A 10 -12.84 -15.94 -9.28
C ASP A 10 -13.52 -15.32 -8.05
N ARG A 11 -13.89 -14.04 -8.12
CA ARG A 11 -14.45 -13.24 -7.01
C ARG A 11 -13.59 -13.26 -5.75
N SER A 12 -12.28 -13.45 -5.91
CA SER A 12 -11.30 -13.47 -4.84
C SER A 12 -10.61 -12.11 -4.65
N ASP A 13 -10.87 -11.13 -5.53
CA ASP A 13 -10.39 -9.76 -5.36
C ASP A 13 -11.02 -9.05 -4.16
N LEU A 14 -10.29 -8.11 -3.55
CA LEU A 14 -10.72 -7.37 -2.36
C LEU A 14 -12.13 -6.78 -2.51
N HIS A 15 -12.47 -6.22 -3.66
CA HIS A 15 -13.80 -5.62 -3.85
C HIS A 15 -14.90 -6.68 -3.85
N SER A 16 -14.66 -7.85 -4.45
CA SER A 16 -15.61 -8.97 -4.42
C SER A 16 -15.76 -9.57 -3.03
N VAL A 17 -14.65 -9.72 -2.30
CA VAL A 17 -14.67 -10.25 -0.93
C VAL A 17 -15.42 -9.30 0.00
N VAL A 18 -15.09 -8.01 -0.03
CA VAL A 18 -15.79 -6.99 0.76
C VAL A 18 -17.26 -6.88 0.37
N ALA A 19 -17.58 -6.90 -0.93
CA ALA A 19 -18.96 -6.89 -1.42
C ALA A 19 -19.78 -8.06 -0.86
N LYS A 20 -19.21 -9.27 -0.88
CA LYS A 20 -19.84 -10.48 -0.34
C LYS A 20 -20.04 -10.39 1.17
N GLU A 21 -18.99 -10.00 1.90
CA GLU A 21 -19.05 -9.88 3.36
C GLU A 21 -20.08 -8.85 3.81
N VAL A 22 -20.12 -7.69 3.14
CA VAL A 22 -20.97 -6.57 3.53
C VAL A 22 -22.39 -6.65 2.94
N GLY A 23 -22.59 -7.42 1.87
CA GLY A 23 -23.89 -7.61 1.23
C GLY A 23 -24.26 -6.50 0.23
N ILE A 24 -23.28 -6.00 -0.51
CA ILE A 24 -23.47 -4.97 -1.55
C ILE A 24 -22.94 -5.45 -2.91
N SER A 25 -23.21 -4.72 -3.99
CA SER A 25 -22.61 -5.04 -5.29
C SER A 25 -21.11 -4.74 -5.31
N ARG A 26 -20.37 -5.47 -6.15
CA ARG A 26 -18.93 -5.25 -6.34
C ARG A 26 -18.61 -3.80 -6.73
N ASP A 27 -19.43 -3.19 -7.58
CA ASP A 27 -19.20 -1.81 -8.02
C ASP A 27 -19.38 -0.79 -6.88
N LYS A 28 -20.39 -0.98 -6.02
CA LYS A 28 -20.56 -0.17 -4.80
C LYS A 28 -19.38 -0.37 -3.85
N ALA A 29 -18.94 -1.61 -3.64
CA ALA A 29 -17.78 -1.92 -2.81
C ALA A 29 -16.49 -1.31 -3.38
N LYS A 30 -16.31 -1.31 -4.70
CA LYS A 30 -15.17 -0.68 -5.37
C LYS A 30 -15.11 0.81 -5.05
N VAL A 31 -16.20 1.54 -5.26
CA VAL A 31 -16.27 2.99 -4.97
C VAL A 31 -15.96 3.26 -3.50
N LEU A 32 -16.59 2.52 -2.59
CA LEU A 32 -16.41 2.73 -1.15
C LEU A 32 -15.00 2.36 -0.66
N ASN A 33 -14.38 1.31 -1.20
CA ASN A 33 -13.01 0.94 -0.83
C ASN A 33 -12.02 2.04 -1.24
N TYR A 34 -12.12 2.56 -2.47
CA TYR A 34 -11.27 3.68 -2.90
C TYR A 34 -11.50 4.93 -2.06
N ALA A 35 -12.76 5.32 -1.88
CA ALA A 35 -13.09 6.51 -1.08
C ALA A 35 -12.48 6.43 0.33
N ARG A 36 -12.54 5.26 0.97
CA ARG A 36 -11.97 5.03 2.30
C ARG A 36 -10.45 5.14 2.34
N LEU A 37 -9.75 4.60 1.34
CA LEU A 37 -8.29 4.75 1.22
C LEU A 37 -7.88 6.22 1.05
N TYR A 38 -8.72 7.03 0.39
CA TYR A 38 -8.51 8.48 0.27
C TYR A 38 -9.01 9.30 1.47
N GLY A 39 -9.30 8.64 2.60
CA GLY A 39 -9.66 9.31 3.85
C GLY A 39 -11.16 9.58 4.06
N SER A 40 -12.05 9.06 3.21
CA SER A 40 -13.50 9.16 3.45
C SER A 40 -13.93 8.33 4.66
N GLY A 41 -14.70 8.97 5.54
CA GLY A 41 -15.26 8.36 6.75
C GLY A 41 -16.64 7.73 6.56
N MET A 42 -17.22 7.27 7.66
CA MET A 42 -18.51 6.56 7.70
C MET A 42 -19.66 7.39 7.12
N ASN A 43 -19.72 8.70 7.39
CA ASN A 43 -20.80 9.56 6.89
C ASN A 43 -20.88 9.56 5.36
N HIS A 44 -19.73 9.63 4.67
CA HIS A 44 -19.69 9.58 3.22
C HIS A 44 -20.16 8.23 2.67
N ALA A 45 -19.78 7.13 3.33
CA ALA A 45 -20.25 5.80 2.94
C ALA A 45 -21.78 5.66 3.11
N MET A 46 -22.31 6.19 4.22
CA MET A 46 -23.76 6.21 4.46
C MET A 46 -24.50 7.02 3.39
N GLU A 47 -24.04 8.25 3.11
CA GLU A 47 -24.64 9.10 2.07
C GLU A 47 -24.63 8.43 0.69
N PHE A 48 -23.51 7.83 0.29
CA PHE A 48 -23.40 7.10 -0.97
C PHE A 48 -24.38 5.92 -1.06
N LEU A 49 -24.55 5.17 0.02
CA LEU A 49 -25.48 4.04 0.08
C LEU A 49 -26.93 4.52 0.03
N LYS A 50 -27.27 5.61 0.71
CA LYS A 50 -28.60 6.23 0.65
C LYS A 50 -28.94 6.71 -0.75
N GLN A 51 -28.01 7.41 -1.42
CA GLN A 51 -28.16 7.83 -2.82
C GLN A 51 -28.31 6.64 -3.77
N SER A 52 -27.77 5.48 -3.39
CA SER A 52 -27.92 4.22 -4.13
C SER A 52 -29.22 3.46 -3.83
N GLY A 53 -30.17 4.09 -3.13
CA GLY A 53 -31.52 3.56 -2.86
C GLY A 53 -31.68 2.77 -1.57
N LEU A 54 -30.70 2.78 -0.66
CA LEU A 54 -30.82 2.12 0.65
C LEU A 54 -31.44 3.05 1.70
N ASN A 55 -32.18 2.48 2.64
CA ASN A 55 -32.70 3.27 3.77
C ASN A 55 -31.61 3.57 4.81
N ASP A 56 -31.91 4.48 5.73
CA ASP A 56 -30.95 4.98 6.73
C ASP A 56 -30.37 3.88 7.63
N GLU A 57 -31.19 2.96 8.10
CA GLU A 57 -30.79 1.87 8.99
C GLU A 57 -29.91 0.86 8.25
N GLN A 58 -30.27 0.51 7.02
CA GLN A 58 -29.49 -0.37 6.16
C GLN A 58 -28.13 0.26 5.82
N ALA A 59 -28.12 1.55 5.45
CA ALA A 59 -26.91 2.28 5.12
C ALA A 59 -25.96 2.36 6.32
N LEU A 60 -26.47 2.61 7.53
CA LEU A 60 -25.69 2.60 8.76
C LEU A 60 -25.07 1.22 9.01
N ARG A 61 -25.89 0.18 9.06
CA ARG A 61 -25.45 -1.20 9.33
C ARG A 61 -24.40 -1.69 8.33
N ILE A 62 -24.60 -1.40 7.04
CA ILE A 62 -23.68 -1.75 5.96
C ILE A 62 -22.37 -0.96 6.11
N SER A 63 -22.43 0.33 6.46
CA SER A 63 -21.24 1.14 6.68
C SER A 63 -20.44 0.66 7.89
N GLU A 64 -21.09 0.37 9.01
CA GLU A 64 -20.42 -0.20 10.20
C GLU A 64 -19.74 -1.52 9.87
N LYS A 65 -20.45 -2.43 9.20
CA LYS A 65 -19.89 -3.71 8.77
C LYS A 65 -18.72 -3.51 7.81
N LEU A 66 -18.84 -2.59 6.84
CA LEU A 66 -17.77 -2.25 5.91
C LEU A 66 -16.51 -1.85 6.65
N PHE A 67 -16.56 -0.83 7.50
CA PHE A 67 -15.39 -0.32 8.22
C PHE A 67 -14.81 -1.36 9.20
N ALA A 68 -15.66 -2.14 9.87
CA ALA A 68 -15.20 -3.20 10.77
C ALA A 68 -14.46 -4.33 10.00
N THR A 69 -14.96 -4.74 8.83
CA THR A 69 -14.34 -5.81 8.02
C THR A 69 -13.00 -5.37 7.41
N THR A 70 -12.85 -4.09 7.11
CA THR A 70 -11.73 -3.59 6.31
C THR A 70 -10.71 -2.81 7.14
N LYS A 71 -11.12 -1.77 7.86
CA LYS A 71 -10.26 -1.01 8.77
C LYS A 71 -9.96 -1.83 10.02
N GLY A 72 -10.95 -2.56 10.53
CA GLY A 72 -10.80 -3.38 11.74
C GLY A 72 -11.21 -2.64 13.00
N ARG A 73 -10.68 -3.09 14.14
CA ARG A 73 -10.94 -2.51 15.48
C ARG A 73 -9.80 -1.58 15.87
N SER A 74 -10.13 -0.38 16.34
CA SER A 74 -9.14 0.55 16.89
C SER A 74 -8.81 0.24 18.34
N SER A 75 -7.56 0.41 18.74
CA SER A 75 -7.09 0.37 20.12
C SER A 75 -5.88 1.30 20.30
N GLY A 76 -5.58 1.66 21.54
CA GLY A 76 -4.39 2.47 21.86
C GLY A 76 -3.14 1.60 21.83
N TYR A 77 -2.07 2.11 21.23
CA TYR A 77 -0.74 1.51 21.20
C TYR A 77 0.33 2.56 21.48
N ILE A 78 1.45 2.12 22.03
CA ILE A 78 2.61 2.95 22.37
C ILE A 78 3.79 2.44 21.54
N ARG A 79 4.53 3.36 20.91
CA ARG A 79 5.68 3.05 20.06
C ARG A 79 6.93 2.76 20.89
N LEU A 80 7.53 1.60 20.70
CA LEU A 80 8.86 1.28 21.25
C LEU A 80 9.95 2.04 20.49
N SER A 81 10.96 2.48 21.24
CA SER A 81 12.19 3.00 20.67
C SER A 81 12.87 1.93 19.82
N SER A 82 13.38 2.33 18.66
CA SER A 82 14.08 1.42 17.73
C SER A 82 15.29 0.74 18.37
N ASP A 83 15.92 1.37 19.36
CA ASP A 83 17.10 0.83 20.06
C ASP A 83 16.76 -0.43 20.87
N ILE A 84 15.49 -0.61 21.21
CA ILE A 84 14.97 -1.74 21.99
C ILE A 84 14.38 -2.84 21.10
N ASN A 85 14.27 -2.62 19.79
CA ASN A 85 13.65 -3.56 18.85
C ASN A 85 14.24 -4.98 18.93
N GLU A 86 15.58 -5.11 19.00
CA GLU A 86 16.24 -6.42 19.09
C GLU A 86 15.91 -7.14 20.39
N HIS A 87 15.85 -6.41 21.51
CA HIS A 87 15.48 -6.96 22.81
C HIS A 87 14.02 -7.41 22.82
N PHE A 88 13.13 -6.62 22.21
CA PHE A 88 11.72 -6.99 22.08
C PHE A 88 11.54 -8.21 21.17
N ARG A 89 12.30 -8.31 20.07
CA ARG A 89 12.29 -9.51 19.22
C ARG A 89 12.76 -10.74 19.99
N TYR A 90 13.86 -10.64 20.73
CA TYR A 90 14.34 -11.72 21.58
C TYR A 90 13.28 -12.16 22.61
N PHE A 91 12.64 -11.20 23.27
CA PHE A 91 11.53 -11.46 24.19
C PHE A 91 10.40 -12.22 23.50
N LEU A 92 9.96 -11.78 22.32
CA LEU A 92 8.89 -12.43 21.57
C LEU A 92 9.21 -13.89 21.22
N GLU A 93 10.46 -14.17 20.84
CA GLU A 93 10.88 -15.50 20.38
C GLU A 93 11.10 -16.47 21.55
N ASN A 94 11.74 -16.00 22.63
CA ASN A 94 12.30 -16.87 23.66
C ASN A 94 11.51 -16.86 24.98
N ILE A 95 10.82 -15.76 25.31
CA ILE A 95 10.25 -15.54 26.65
C ILE A 95 8.73 -15.42 26.61
N CYS A 96 8.20 -14.68 25.64
CA CYS A 96 6.79 -14.34 25.54
C CYS A 96 5.93 -15.58 25.30
N GLY A 97 4.87 -15.76 26.11
CA GLY A 97 3.89 -16.82 25.90
C GLY A 97 3.13 -16.65 24.58
N GLU A 98 2.79 -17.77 23.92
CA GLU A 98 2.17 -17.79 22.58
C GLU A 98 0.91 -16.93 22.45
N ASN A 99 0.10 -16.87 23.51
CA ASN A 99 -1.14 -16.09 23.53
C ASN A 99 -0.93 -14.58 23.42
N LEU A 100 0.23 -14.07 23.83
CA LEU A 100 0.54 -12.64 23.83
C LEU A 100 1.29 -12.20 22.55
N ARG A 101 1.97 -13.14 21.87
CA ARG A 101 2.79 -12.86 20.66
C ARG A 101 2.03 -12.22 19.50
N LYS A 102 0.70 -12.24 19.51
CA LYS A 102 -0.15 -11.68 18.44
C LYS A 102 -0.64 -10.26 18.72
N ASN A 103 -0.33 -9.71 19.88
CA ASN A 103 -0.93 -8.46 20.35
C ASN A 103 -0.14 -7.20 19.97
N TYR A 104 1.07 -7.32 19.42
CA TYR A 104 1.83 -6.17 18.91
C TYR A 104 1.47 -5.85 17.46
N ILE A 105 1.79 -4.62 17.04
CA ILE A 105 1.82 -4.23 15.63
C ILE A 105 3.27 -3.91 15.29
N PHE A 106 3.79 -4.48 14.20
CA PHE A 106 5.08 -4.08 13.64
C PHE A 106 4.83 -3.32 12.34
N LEU A 107 5.31 -2.08 12.27
CA LEU A 107 5.04 -1.19 11.15
C LEU A 107 6.14 -0.16 11.01
N ASN A 108 6.65 0.00 9.79
CA ASN A 108 7.72 0.95 9.45
C ASN A 108 8.96 0.79 10.35
N GLU A 109 9.43 -0.44 10.56
CA GLU A 109 10.56 -0.76 11.45
C GLU A 109 10.36 -0.48 12.95
N HIS A 110 9.13 -0.16 13.38
CA HIS A 110 8.83 0.08 14.79
C HIS A 110 7.83 -0.95 15.33
N TYR A 111 8.05 -1.35 16.58
CA TYR A 111 7.08 -2.13 17.35
C TYR A 111 6.13 -1.20 18.10
N PHE A 112 4.85 -1.51 18.05
CA PHE A 112 3.78 -0.83 18.75
C PHE A 112 3.14 -1.80 19.74
N LEU A 113 3.22 -1.48 21.02
CA LEU A 113 2.70 -2.28 22.12
C LEU A 113 1.33 -1.77 22.56
N PRO A 114 0.37 -2.65 22.91
CA PRO A 114 -0.93 -2.22 23.39
C PRO A 114 -0.83 -1.33 24.63
N ASP A 115 -1.63 -0.28 24.69
CA ASP A 115 -1.78 0.53 25.89
C ASP A 115 -2.27 -0.34 27.07
N TYR A 116 -1.73 -0.12 28.27
CA TYR A 116 -2.07 -0.81 29.53
C TYR A 116 -3.57 -0.81 29.83
N ARG A 117 -4.29 0.22 29.37
CA ARG A 117 -5.75 0.35 29.54
C ARG A 117 -6.56 -0.66 28.72
N THR A 118 -5.92 -1.35 27.78
CA THR A 118 -6.58 -2.33 26.89
C THR A 118 -6.47 -3.75 27.45
N GLN A 119 -7.41 -4.63 27.09
CA GLN A 119 -7.32 -6.06 27.46
C GLN A 119 -6.03 -6.73 26.93
N LYS A 120 -5.44 -6.18 25.87
CA LYS A 120 -4.19 -6.65 25.24
C LYS A 120 -2.93 -6.11 25.94
N GLY A 121 -3.05 -5.18 26.91
CA GLY A 121 -1.94 -4.55 27.64
C GLY A 121 -1.07 -5.49 28.48
N LYS A 122 -1.49 -6.75 28.65
CA LYS A 122 -0.67 -7.79 29.30
C LYS A 122 0.66 -8.05 28.59
N LEU A 123 0.72 -7.88 27.25
CA LEU A 123 1.97 -8.01 26.51
C LEU A 123 2.98 -6.94 26.95
N THR A 124 2.52 -5.71 27.09
CA THR A 124 3.32 -4.54 27.49
C THR A 124 3.89 -4.72 28.88
N GLN A 125 3.04 -5.12 29.84
CA GLN A 125 3.46 -5.40 31.21
C GLN A 125 4.48 -6.55 31.26
N ALA A 126 4.22 -7.65 30.56
CA ALA A 126 5.11 -8.80 30.55
C ALA A 126 6.50 -8.46 29.97
N PHE A 127 6.54 -7.62 28.92
CA PHE A 127 7.80 -7.15 28.35
C PHE A 127 8.56 -6.24 29.31
N GLU A 128 7.88 -5.26 29.92
CA GLU A 128 8.49 -4.35 30.89
C GLU A 128 9.03 -5.08 32.11
N ASP A 129 8.30 -6.05 32.64
CA ASP A 129 8.72 -6.83 33.79
C ASP A 129 9.95 -7.68 33.47
N TRP A 130 9.96 -8.30 32.29
CA TRP A 130 11.12 -9.08 31.82
C TRP A 130 12.36 -8.19 31.65
N ILE A 131 12.26 -7.10 30.87
CA ILE A 131 13.43 -6.25 30.59
C ILE A 131 13.93 -5.55 31.86
N SER A 132 13.02 -5.17 32.77
CA SER A 132 13.40 -4.59 34.05
C SER A 132 14.19 -5.57 34.91
N SER A 133 13.73 -6.83 34.96
CA SER A 133 14.43 -7.88 35.72
C SER A 133 15.82 -8.16 35.14
N GLU A 134 15.94 -8.27 33.81
CA GLU A 134 17.22 -8.48 33.13
C GLU A 134 18.21 -7.32 33.37
N VAL A 135 17.74 -6.08 33.32
CA VAL A 135 18.59 -4.90 33.56
C VAL A 135 18.98 -4.82 35.03
N GLU A 136 18.05 -5.06 35.95
CA GLU A 136 18.31 -5.04 37.39
C GLU A 136 19.35 -6.10 37.80
N GLU A 137 19.20 -7.34 37.31
CA GLU A 137 20.15 -8.43 37.58
C GLU A 137 21.56 -8.11 37.08
N ARG A 138 21.69 -7.52 35.88
CA ARG A 138 22.98 -7.11 35.32
C ARG A 138 23.61 -5.95 36.09
N LEU A 139 22.83 -4.95 36.47
CA LEU A 139 23.32 -3.81 37.26
C LEU A 139 23.83 -4.26 38.63
N TYR A 140 23.12 -5.17 39.30
CA TYR A 140 23.57 -5.73 40.58
C TYR A 140 24.84 -6.56 40.42
N ALA A 141 24.98 -7.34 39.33
CA ALA A 141 26.19 -8.08 39.03
C ALA A 141 27.41 -7.15 38.82
N ASP A 142 27.18 -5.97 38.24
CA ASP A 142 28.20 -4.94 38.02
C ASP A 142 28.43 -4.05 39.27
N GLY A 143 27.74 -4.33 40.39
CA GLY A 143 27.91 -3.62 41.66
C GLY A 143 27.10 -2.33 41.81
N HIS A 144 26.25 -1.99 40.83
CA HIS A 144 25.33 -0.87 40.89
C HIS A 144 24.06 -1.25 41.64
N LYS A 145 23.74 -0.56 42.74
CA LYS A 145 22.58 -0.89 43.59
C LYS A 145 21.36 0.02 43.40
N ASP A 146 21.49 1.06 42.59
CA ASP A 146 20.44 2.05 42.38
C ASP A 146 19.76 1.79 41.03
N PHE A 147 18.78 0.88 41.03
CA PHE A 147 17.95 0.60 39.86
C PHE A 147 16.61 1.33 39.98
N ARG A 148 16.26 2.08 38.93
CA ARG A 148 15.03 2.87 38.84
C ARG A 148 14.20 2.40 37.66
N ARG A 149 13.26 1.49 37.92
CA ARG A 149 12.34 0.91 36.92
C ARG A 149 11.57 1.99 36.15
N ASP A 150 11.18 3.07 36.81
CA ASP A 150 10.46 4.19 36.19
C ASP A 150 11.28 4.88 35.10
N ILE A 151 12.57 5.13 35.36
CA ILE A 151 13.48 5.74 34.38
C ILE A 151 13.71 4.79 33.20
N LEU A 152 13.92 3.50 33.47
CA LEU A 152 14.08 2.51 32.41
C LEU A 152 12.87 2.50 31.48
N ILE A 153 11.66 2.44 32.04
CA ILE A 153 10.42 2.40 31.26
C ILE A 153 10.28 3.64 30.37
N ASP A 154 10.60 4.82 30.87
CA ASP A 154 10.55 6.04 30.05
C ASP A 154 11.53 6.00 28.86
N LEU A 155 12.66 5.30 28.99
CA LEU A 155 13.64 5.11 27.90
C LEU A 155 13.22 4.05 26.87
N LEU A 156 12.27 3.16 27.18
CA LEU A 156 11.84 2.10 26.27
C LEU A 156 10.98 2.63 25.10
N TYR A 157 10.36 3.80 25.26
CA TYR A 157 9.31 4.30 24.37
C TYR A 157 9.66 5.67 23.77
N ASP A 158 9.19 5.91 22.55
CA ASP A 158 9.32 7.21 21.90
C ASP A 158 8.32 8.23 22.48
N ASN A 159 8.63 9.52 22.35
CA ASN A 159 7.74 10.66 22.60
C ASN A 159 6.94 10.58 23.93
N ASN A 160 7.61 10.22 25.04
CA ASN A 160 6.98 10.12 26.36
C ASN A 160 5.74 9.21 26.39
N ARG A 161 5.80 8.05 25.72
CA ARG A 161 4.70 7.07 25.68
C ARG A 161 3.44 7.61 25.01
N GLU A 162 3.61 8.38 23.94
CA GLU A 162 2.50 8.86 23.11
C GLU A 162 1.62 7.67 22.66
N VAL A 163 0.31 7.81 22.87
CA VAL A 163 -0.66 6.77 22.52
C VAL A 163 -1.20 7.02 21.12
N HIS A 164 -0.86 6.10 20.20
CA HIS A 164 -1.39 6.07 18.84
C HIS A 164 -2.65 5.20 18.78
N THR A 165 -3.69 5.69 18.10
CA THR A 165 -4.88 4.88 17.81
C THR A 165 -4.64 4.08 16.53
N LEU A 166 -4.38 2.79 16.68
CA LEU A 166 -4.12 1.87 15.56
C LEU A 166 -5.18 0.78 15.45
N PHE A 167 -5.27 0.17 14.28
CA PHE A 167 -6.29 -0.78 13.90
C PHE A 167 -5.73 -2.21 13.78
N THR A 168 -6.52 -3.21 14.20
CA THR A 168 -6.25 -4.64 14.00
C THR A 168 -7.46 -5.38 13.45
N ASP A 169 -7.23 -6.59 12.94
CA ASP A 169 -8.27 -7.56 12.55
C ASP A 169 -9.11 -7.19 11.31
N GLY A 170 -8.79 -6.11 10.60
CA GLY A 170 -9.37 -5.76 9.31
C GLY A 170 -8.48 -6.19 8.13
N PHE A 171 -9.08 -6.33 6.94
CA PHE A 171 -8.33 -6.70 5.72
C PHE A 171 -7.23 -5.71 5.33
N GLU A 172 -7.41 -4.43 5.68
CA GLU A 172 -6.54 -3.33 5.26
C GLU A 172 -5.96 -2.58 6.47
N SER A 173 -6.06 -3.15 7.69
CA SER A 173 -5.63 -2.48 8.93
C SER A 173 -4.19 -1.95 8.84
N ALA A 174 -3.27 -2.74 8.26
CA ALA A 174 -1.87 -2.31 8.08
C ALA A 174 -1.75 -1.05 7.21
N THR A 175 -2.48 -0.97 6.09
CA THR A 175 -2.50 0.20 5.21
C THR A 175 -3.06 1.42 5.94
N PHE A 176 -4.15 1.26 6.67
CA PHE A 176 -4.71 2.37 7.46
C PHE A 176 -3.76 2.82 8.55
N ASN A 177 -3.13 1.90 9.28
CA ASN A 177 -2.14 2.25 10.31
C ASN A 177 -0.97 3.03 9.71
N TYR A 178 -0.46 2.60 8.55
CA TYR A 178 0.62 3.28 7.85
C TYR A 178 0.23 4.73 7.53
N LEU A 179 -0.92 4.92 6.87
CA LEU A 179 -1.40 6.24 6.49
C LEU A 179 -1.65 7.14 7.72
N GLU A 180 -2.16 6.58 8.82
CA GLU A 180 -2.43 7.32 10.06
C GLU A 180 -1.15 7.78 10.75
N LEU A 181 -0.09 6.96 10.77
CA LEU A 181 1.21 7.32 11.33
C LEU A 181 1.89 8.41 10.49
N MET A 182 1.86 8.28 9.17
CA MET A 182 2.54 9.21 8.27
C MET A 182 1.91 10.62 8.23
N VAL A 183 0.67 10.79 8.70
CA VAL A 183 0.03 12.13 8.79
C VAL A 183 0.71 13.03 9.82
N GLY A 184 1.27 12.44 10.89
CA GLY A 184 1.94 13.19 11.96
C GLY A 184 3.42 13.49 11.68
N GLU A 185 3.99 12.88 10.64
CA GLU A 185 5.41 13.00 10.31
C GLU A 185 5.74 14.40 9.78
N ARG A 186 6.83 14.98 10.28
CA ARG A 186 7.24 16.35 9.94
C ARG A 186 7.58 16.51 8.46
N GLU A 187 8.16 15.48 7.85
CA GLU A 187 8.44 15.41 6.42
C GLU A 187 7.74 14.19 5.84
N PRO A 188 6.43 14.27 5.56
CA PRO A 188 5.69 13.13 5.07
C PRO A 188 6.23 12.74 3.69
N ARG A 189 6.48 11.44 3.50
CA ARG A 189 7.16 10.88 2.33
C ARG A 189 6.35 9.76 1.69
N THR A 190 6.57 9.55 0.41
CA THR A 190 5.94 8.45 -0.32
C THR A 190 6.52 7.11 0.11
N ALA A 191 5.69 6.07 0.12
CA ALA A 191 6.07 4.78 0.71
C ALA A 191 7.18 4.04 -0.06
N ILE A 192 7.34 4.34 -1.35
CA ILE A 192 8.19 3.54 -2.24
C ILE A 192 9.53 4.23 -2.46
N LEU A 193 9.53 5.45 -3.00
CA LEU A 193 10.74 6.20 -3.34
C LEU A 193 11.18 7.20 -2.27
N ASP A 194 10.45 7.30 -1.16
CA ASP A 194 10.74 8.23 -0.06
C ASP A 194 10.75 9.71 -0.50
N CYS A 195 9.98 10.03 -1.54
CA CYS A 195 9.82 11.38 -2.05
C CYS A 195 9.04 12.23 -1.04
N ARG A 196 9.62 13.36 -0.61
CA ARG A 196 8.94 14.31 0.28
C ARG A 196 7.71 14.91 -0.40
N LEU A 197 6.58 14.90 0.29
CA LEU A 197 5.37 15.60 -0.14
C LEU A 197 5.57 17.12 -0.05
N GLY A 198 4.71 17.90 -0.71
CA GLY A 198 4.82 19.35 -0.69
C GLY A 198 4.72 19.94 0.72
N TYR A 199 5.52 20.97 1.00
CA TYR A 199 5.57 21.69 2.29
C TYR A 199 4.19 22.06 2.87
N ALA A 200 3.21 22.37 2.01
CA ALA A 200 1.86 22.72 2.44
C ALA A 200 1.08 21.57 3.13
N LEU A 201 1.58 20.33 3.03
CA LEU A 201 1.00 19.15 3.68
C LEU A 201 1.72 18.77 4.97
N GLU A 202 2.78 19.50 5.34
CA GLU A 202 3.54 19.25 6.57
C GLU A 202 2.74 19.68 7.81
N PRO A 203 2.83 18.91 8.91
CA PRO A 203 2.33 19.37 10.19
C PRO A 203 2.93 20.72 10.57
N LEU A 204 2.14 21.58 11.22
CA LEU A 204 2.69 22.80 11.81
C LEU A 204 3.71 22.42 12.91
N PRO A 205 4.74 23.27 13.13
CA PRO A 205 5.72 23.06 14.21
C PRO A 205 5.05 22.87 15.58
N GLU A 206 5.68 22.09 16.47
CA GLU A 206 5.11 21.72 17.79
C GLU A 206 4.76 22.92 18.67
N ASN A 207 5.45 24.04 18.51
CA ASN A 207 5.22 25.27 19.26
C ASN A 207 4.05 26.12 18.71
N VAL A 208 3.42 25.72 17.61
CA VAL A 208 2.27 26.43 17.03
C VAL A 208 0.97 25.92 17.66
N PRO A 209 0.17 26.79 18.32
CA PRO A 209 -1.06 26.37 19.01
C PRO A 209 -2.07 25.65 18.10
N ASP A 210 -2.16 26.05 16.83
CA ASP A 210 -3.12 25.48 15.87
C ASP A 210 -2.66 24.15 15.24
N ARG A 211 -1.53 23.57 15.66
CA ARG A 211 -0.99 22.32 15.11
C ARG A 211 -2.01 21.19 15.10
N GLU A 212 -2.64 20.93 16.24
CA GLU A 212 -3.62 19.84 16.37
C GLU A 212 -4.85 20.10 15.50
N TYR A 213 -5.32 21.35 15.45
CA TYR A 213 -6.43 21.75 14.59
C TYR A 213 -6.11 21.58 13.10
N PHE A 214 -4.92 22.00 12.68
CA PHE A 214 -4.44 21.83 11.31
C PHE A 214 -4.41 20.35 10.92
N LEU A 215 -3.79 19.50 11.74
CA LEU A 215 -3.74 18.07 11.51
C LEU A 215 -5.14 17.47 11.43
N ALA A 216 -6.02 17.75 12.37
CA ALA A 216 -7.39 17.23 12.37
C ALA A 216 -8.18 17.67 11.12
N LYS A 217 -8.03 18.94 10.70
CA LYS A 217 -8.73 19.52 9.56
C LYS A 217 -8.25 18.96 8.22
N TYR A 218 -6.94 18.84 8.04
CA TYR A 218 -6.31 18.50 6.76
C TYR A 218 -5.86 17.04 6.64
N LYS A 219 -6.02 16.23 7.69
CA LYS A 219 -5.72 14.78 7.70
C LYS A 219 -6.19 14.04 6.45
N ARG A 220 -7.44 14.26 6.02
CA ARG A 220 -7.98 13.60 4.82
C ARG A 220 -7.24 14.00 3.55
N SER A 221 -6.90 15.28 3.40
CA SER A 221 -6.12 15.77 2.26
C SER A 221 -4.71 15.19 2.26
N ILE A 222 -4.03 15.16 3.43
CA ILE A 222 -2.68 14.59 3.57
C ILE A 222 -2.68 13.11 3.19
N ILE A 223 -3.62 12.32 3.71
CA ILE A 223 -3.77 10.89 3.37
C ILE A 223 -3.99 10.72 1.86
N ASN A 224 -4.89 11.51 1.27
CA ASN A 224 -5.18 11.41 -0.16
C ASN A 224 -3.92 11.69 -1.01
N TRP A 225 -3.22 12.79 -0.73
CA TRP A 225 -1.98 13.13 -1.42
C TRP A 225 -0.88 12.11 -1.23
N MET A 226 -0.81 11.46 -0.08
CA MET A 226 0.16 10.38 0.17
C MET A 226 -0.10 9.16 -0.70
N VAL A 227 -1.35 8.73 -0.82
CA VAL A 227 -1.75 7.61 -1.69
C VAL A 227 -1.50 7.96 -3.16
N GLN A 228 -1.92 9.14 -3.60
CA GLN A 228 -1.76 9.58 -4.99
C GLN A 228 -0.29 9.77 -5.37
N SER A 229 0.51 10.40 -4.51
CA SER A 229 1.94 10.59 -4.77
C SER A 229 2.70 9.27 -4.77
N SER A 230 2.30 8.31 -3.92
CA SER A 230 2.87 6.95 -3.97
C SER A 230 2.48 6.18 -5.25
N ALA A 231 1.33 6.50 -5.87
CA ALA A 231 1.00 5.97 -7.20
C ALA A 231 1.87 6.60 -8.30
N VAL A 232 2.30 7.85 -8.13
CA VAL A 232 3.24 8.52 -9.03
C VAL A 232 4.64 7.90 -8.93
N ASP A 233 5.08 7.44 -7.75
CA ASP A 233 6.32 6.66 -7.62
C ASP A 233 6.31 5.43 -8.53
N PHE A 234 5.20 4.69 -8.56
CA PHE A 234 5.04 3.53 -9.46
C PHE A 234 5.23 3.94 -10.92
N LEU A 235 4.57 5.03 -11.34
CA LEU A 235 4.70 5.57 -12.69
C LEU A 235 6.16 5.92 -13.01
N HIS A 236 6.84 6.66 -12.13
CA HIS A 236 8.23 7.06 -12.34
C HIS A 236 9.15 5.86 -12.49
N MET A 237 9.05 4.87 -11.60
CA MET A 237 9.85 3.64 -11.71
C MET A 237 9.58 2.89 -13.01
N LEU A 238 8.31 2.83 -13.43
CA LEU A 238 7.92 2.16 -14.67
C LEU A 238 8.47 2.88 -15.90
N LEU A 239 8.39 4.21 -15.95
CA LEU A 239 8.95 5.02 -17.04
C LEU A 239 10.47 4.91 -17.11
N VAL A 240 11.17 4.93 -15.97
CA VAL A 240 12.62 4.76 -15.90
C VAL A 240 13.03 3.37 -16.38
N CYS A 241 12.34 2.33 -15.92
CA CYS A 241 12.60 0.95 -16.34
C CYS A 241 12.34 0.76 -17.84
N MET A 242 11.24 1.30 -18.35
CA MET A 242 10.93 1.28 -19.78
C MET A 242 11.99 2.00 -20.60
N ARG A 243 12.41 3.19 -20.16
CA ARG A 243 13.47 3.95 -20.84
C ARG A 243 14.77 3.15 -20.89
N TRP A 244 15.17 2.56 -19.77
CA TRP A 244 16.36 1.72 -19.68
C TRP A 244 16.28 0.52 -20.63
N LEU A 245 15.18 -0.24 -20.63
CA LEU A 245 15.01 -1.40 -21.53
C LEU A 245 14.98 -0.98 -23.00
N CYS A 246 14.35 0.14 -23.34
CA CYS A 246 14.34 0.61 -24.71
C CYS A 246 15.73 1.02 -25.20
N ASP A 247 16.51 1.70 -24.35
CA ASP A 247 17.88 2.14 -24.68
C ASP A 247 18.84 0.93 -24.77
N GLU A 248 18.79 0.01 -23.80
CA GLU A 248 19.68 -1.17 -23.74
C GLU A 248 19.45 -2.13 -24.92
N TYR A 249 18.19 -2.33 -25.30
CA TYR A 249 17.84 -3.29 -26.35
C TYR A 249 17.59 -2.64 -27.71
N ASP A 250 17.78 -1.33 -27.87
CA ASP A 250 17.50 -0.61 -29.13
C ASP A 250 16.06 -0.88 -29.62
N ILE A 251 15.09 -0.59 -28.75
CA ILE A 251 13.65 -0.62 -29.04
C ILE A 251 13.23 0.80 -29.38
N ASN A 252 12.80 1.04 -30.62
CA ASN A 252 12.38 2.34 -31.08
C ASN A 252 10.96 2.67 -30.56
N ALA A 253 10.90 3.12 -29.30
CA ALA A 253 9.70 3.51 -28.61
C ALA A 253 9.88 4.88 -27.93
N ARG A 254 8.83 5.69 -27.94
CA ARG A 254 8.76 6.99 -27.28
C ARG A 254 7.55 7.06 -26.37
N PHE A 255 7.76 7.45 -25.13
CA PHE A 255 6.66 7.79 -24.22
C PHE A 255 5.85 8.96 -24.78
N VAL A 256 4.53 8.80 -24.86
CA VAL A 256 3.61 9.82 -25.38
C VAL A 256 2.84 10.47 -24.26
N ILE A 257 2.17 9.66 -23.45
CA ILE A 257 1.24 10.16 -22.44
C ILE A 257 1.00 9.14 -21.33
N SER A 258 0.76 9.65 -20.13
CA SER A 258 0.17 8.89 -19.02
C SER A 258 -1.12 9.59 -18.61
N ILE A 259 -2.22 8.83 -18.56
CA ILE A 259 -3.54 9.30 -18.14
C ILE A 259 -4.11 8.27 -17.18
N HIS A 260 -4.44 8.69 -15.96
CA HIS A 260 -4.94 7.79 -14.91
C HIS A 260 -3.99 6.60 -14.68
N ASP A 261 -4.45 5.39 -14.94
CA ASP A 261 -3.73 4.12 -14.84
C ASP A 261 -3.17 3.63 -16.19
N GLU A 262 -3.27 4.45 -17.24
CA GLU A 262 -2.78 4.13 -18.58
C GLU A 262 -1.46 4.85 -18.88
N ILE A 263 -0.56 4.14 -19.56
CA ILE A 263 0.71 4.65 -20.07
C ILE A 263 0.82 4.20 -21.52
N ARG A 264 1.07 5.15 -22.41
CA ARG A 264 1.08 4.90 -23.86
C ARG A 264 2.41 5.32 -24.48
N TYR A 265 2.90 4.43 -25.34
CA TYR A 265 4.12 4.61 -26.12
C TYR A 265 3.78 4.63 -27.61
N LEU A 266 4.47 5.47 -28.36
CA LEU A 266 4.53 5.39 -29.81
C LEU A 266 5.73 4.52 -30.16
N VAL A 267 5.52 3.49 -30.97
CA VAL A 267 6.53 2.46 -31.23
C VAL A 267 6.64 2.22 -32.74
N ALA A 268 7.85 1.98 -33.24
CA ALA A 268 8.04 1.50 -34.60
C ALA A 268 7.37 0.12 -34.78
N SER A 269 6.76 -0.12 -35.94
CA SER A 269 5.96 -1.32 -36.18
C SER A 269 6.74 -2.62 -35.95
N GLU A 270 8.01 -2.65 -36.33
CA GLU A 270 8.95 -3.77 -36.14
C GLU A 270 9.20 -4.10 -34.65
N ASP A 271 9.06 -3.10 -33.77
CA ASP A 271 9.40 -3.22 -32.35
C ASP A 271 8.18 -3.37 -31.44
N ARG A 272 6.96 -3.36 -31.99
CA ARG A 272 5.71 -3.36 -31.20
C ARG A 272 5.63 -4.49 -30.16
N TYR A 273 6.00 -5.72 -30.52
CA TYR A 273 5.96 -6.85 -29.58
C TYR A 273 7.13 -6.85 -28.58
N ARG A 274 8.30 -6.36 -29.02
CA ARG A 274 9.46 -6.17 -28.13
C ARG A 274 9.17 -5.10 -27.08
N CYS A 275 8.53 -3.99 -27.47
CA CYS A 275 8.06 -2.96 -26.56
C CYS A 275 6.96 -3.47 -25.62
N ALA A 276 6.03 -4.32 -26.09
CA ALA A 276 5.03 -4.95 -25.22
C ALA A 276 5.69 -5.86 -24.17
N LEU A 277 6.71 -6.64 -24.56
CA LEU A 277 7.51 -7.43 -23.62
C LEU A 277 8.26 -6.55 -22.62
N ALA A 278 8.88 -5.45 -23.08
CA ALA A 278 9.58 -4.51 -22.21
C ALA A 278 8.63 -3.89 -21.18
N LEU A 279 7.40 -3.56 -21.58
CA LEU A 279 6.37 -3.03 -20.69
C LEU A 279 5.96 -4.05 -19.63
N ALA A 280 5.72 -5.31 -20.03
CA ALA A 280 5.38 -6.40 -19.12
C ALA A 280 6.51 -6.66 -18.11
N LEU A 281 7.77 -6.71 -18.56
CA LEU A 281 8.95 -6.87 -17.69
C LEU A 281 9.12 -5.68 -16.75
N SER A 282 8.91 -4.45 -17.24
CA SER A 282 9.00 -3.25 -16.42
C SER A 282 7.96 -3.27 -15.30
N ASN A 283 6.71 -3.66 -15.58
CA ASN A 283 5.69 -3.82 -14.54
C ASN A 283 6.09 -4.89 -13.51
N MET A 284 6.61 -6.03 -13.96
CA MET A 284 7.11 -7.07 -13.07
C MET A 284 8.23 -6.55 -12.17
N TYR A 285 9.25 -5.87 -12.72
CA TYR A 285 10.37 -5.32 -11.94
C TYR A 285 9.92 -4.27 -10.93
N VAL A 286 9.06 -3.33 -11.34
CA VAL A 286 8.54 -2.29 -10.44
C VAL A 286 7.71 -2.92 -9.31
N ARG A 287 6.84 -3.87 -9.62
CA ARG A 287 6.06 -4.59 -8.60
C ARG A 287 6.95 -5.39 -7.66
N ALA A 288 8.00 -6.04 -8.17
CA ALA A 288 8.97 -6.77 -7.35
C ALA A 288 9.72 -5.83 -6.40
N ALA A 289 10.20 -4.68 -6.90
CA ALA A 289 10.89 -3.68 -6.10
C ALA A 289 9.98 -3.11 -4.99
N ILE A 290 8.71 -2.84 -5.30
CA ILE A 290 7.72 -2.40 -4.32
C ILE A 290 7.46 -3.47 -3.27
N SER A 291 7.24 -4.73 -3.69
CA SER A 291 7.07 -5.85 -2.76
C SER A 291 8.26 -5.98 -1.82
N GLN A 292 9.49 -5.92 -2.36
CA GLN A 292 10.71 -6.00 -1.56
C GLN A 292 10.83 -4.82 -0.57
N LYS A 293 10.50 -3.59 -0.98
CA LYS A 293 10.50 -2.40 -0.11
C LYS A 293 9.52 -2.57 1.06
N LEU A 294 8.42 -3.29 0.86
CA LEU A 294 7.42 -3.61 1.88
C LEU A 294 7.74 -4.89 2.67
N GLY A 295 8.91 -5.50 2.48
CA GLY A 295 9.31 -6.76 3.14
C GLY A 295 8.60 -8.01 2.60
N ILE A 296 7.95 -7.92 1.44
CA ILE A 296 7.27 -9.03 0.76
C ILE A 296 8.21 -9.64 -0.27
N HIS A 297 8.63 -10.89 -0.04
CA HIS A 297 9.58 -11.60 -0.90
C HIS A 297 8.92 -12.44 -2.01
N GLN A 298 7.60 -12.36 -2.16
CA GLN A 298 6.85 -13.07 -3.19
C GLN A 298 6.13 -12.08 -4.11
N LEU A 299 6.11 -12.38 -5.41
CA LEU A 299 5.34 -11.62 -6.39
C LEU A 299 4.34 -12.55 -7.10
N PRO A 300 3.02 -12.38 -6.87
CA PRO A 300 2.00 -13.15 -7.57
C PRO A 300 2.01 -12.91 -9.08
N LEU A 301 1.84 -13.99 -9.86
CA LEU A 301 1.86 -13.92 -11.33
C LEU A 301 0.81 -12.93 -11.89
N SER A 302 -0.38 -12.91 -11.30
CA SER A 302 -1.48 -12.01 -11.69
C SER A 302 -1.20 -10.53 -11.43
N VAL A 303 -0.19 -10.22 -10.63
CA VAL A 303 0.28 -8.86 -10.34
C VAL A 303 1.52 -8.52 -11.17
N ALA A 304 2.36 -9.51 -11.44
CA ALA A 304 3.59 -9.39 -12.21
C ALA A 304 3.33 -8.95 -13.66
N PHE A 305 2.30 -9.50 -14.30
CA PHE A 305 2.00 -9.23 -15.69
C PHE A 305 0.61 -8.61 -15.87
N PHE A 306 0.50 -7.72 -16.86
CA PHE A 306 -0.79 -7.19 -17.29
C PHE A 306 -1.69 -8.32 -17.81
N SER A 307 -3.01 -8.13 -17.73
CA SER A 307 -3.96 -9.02 -18.40
C SER A 307 -3.71 -9.05 -19.91
N GLN A 308 -3.43 -7.89 -20.49
CA GLN A 308 -3.06 -7.71 -21.89
C GLN A 308 -2.34 -6.37 -22.08
N VAL A 309 -1.62 -6.25 -23.19
CA VAL A 309 -1.06 -5.00 -23.71
C VAL A 309 -1.77 -4.68 -25.02
N ASP A 310 -2.33 -3.48 -25.10
CA ASP A 310 -3.05 -3.01 -26.27
C ASP A 310 -2.10 -2.34 -27.27
N ILE A 311 -2.13 -2.79 -28.53
CA ILE A 311 -1.34 -2.29 -29.65
C ILE A 311 -2.31 -1.77 -30.71
N ASP A 312 -2.24 -0.48 -31.02
CA ASP A 312 -3.18 0.15 -31.93
C ASP A 312 -2.55 1.31 -32.70
N HIS A 313 -3.13 1.62 -33.86
CA HIS A 313 -2.80 2.81 -34.64
C HIS A 313 -3.59 4.05 -34.21
N VAL A 314 -4.67 3.87 -33.43
CA VAL A 314 -5.48 4.97 -32.90
C VAL A 314 -5.57 4.96 -31.39
N LEU A 315 -5.80 6.14 -30.81
CA LEU A 315 -5.97 6.30 -29.38
C LEU A 315 -7.43 5.99 -28.97
N ARG A 316 -7.65 4.81 -28.41
CA ARG A 316 -8.93 4.41 -27.78
C ARG A 316 -8.71 3.57 -26.54
N LYS A 317 -9.74 3.44 -25.72
CA LYS A 317 -9.67 2.75 -24.42
C LYS A 317 -9.48 1.24 -24.53
N GLU A 318 -10.19 0.62 -25.47
CA GLU A 318 -10.10 -0.81 -25.75
C GLU A 318 -9.96 -0.98 -27.26
N VAL A 319 -9.08 -1.87 -27.71
CA VAL A 319 -8.78 -2.08 -29.15
C VAL A 319 -10.00 -2.45 -30.00
N ASN A 320 -11.01 -3.07 -29.39
CA ASN A 320 -12.24 -3.52 -30.07
C ASN A 320 -13.34 -2.46 -30.10
N LEU A 321 -13.13 -1.30 -29.47
CA LEU A 321 -14.13 -0.25 -29.45
C LEU A 321 -14.26 0.36 -30.85
N ILE A 322 -15.50 0.34 -31.38
CA ILE A 322 -15.81 0.88 -32.71
C ILE A 322 -15.57 2.39 -32.68
N CYS A 323 -14.54 2.82 -33.41
CA CYS A 323 -14.25 4.23 -33.63
C CYS A 323 -14.65 4.59 -35.06
N ARG A 324 -15.57 5.55 -35.19
CA ARG A 324 -15.94 6.16 -36.46
C ARG A 324 -15.28 7.53 -36.56
N THR A 325 -14.57 7.77 -37.64
CA THR A 325 -14.04 9.09 -37.97
C THR A 325 -15.19 10.05 -38.31
N PRO A 326 -14.97 11.38 -38.31
CA PRO A 326 -16.03 12.35 -38.66
C PRO A 326 -16.66 12.14 -40.05
N ASP A 327 -15.95 11.49 -40.99
CA ASP A 327 -16.46 11.09 -42.31
C ASP A 327 -17.21 9.74 -42.32
N GLY A 328 -17.44 9.14 -41.14
CA GLY A 328 -18.25 7.93 -40.96
C GLY A 328 -17.51 6.61 -41.22
N LYS A 329 -16.21 6.64 -41.53
CA LYS A 329 -15.42 5.42 -41.74
C LYS A 329 -15.07 4.77 -40.41
N GLU A 330 -15.19 3.45 -40.36
CA GLU A 330 -14.80 2.66 -39.20
C GLU A 330 -13.30 2.36 -39.24
N VAL A 331 -12.62 2.61 -38.12
CA VAL A 331 -11.21 2.26 -37.95
C VAL A 331 -11.12 0.79 -37.50
N PRO A 332 -10.34 -0.06 -38.20
CA PRO A 332 -10.14 -1.46 -37.82
C PRO A 332 -9.68 -1.59 -36.36
N PRO A 333 -10.08 -2.65 -35.64
CA PRO A 333 -9.64 -2.87 -34.27
C PRO A 333 -8.13 -3.09 -34.18
N GLY A 334 -7.54 -2.70 -33.06
CA GLY A 334 -6.15 -3.01 -32.73
C GLY A 334 -5.96 -4.46 -32.27
N GLU A 335 -4.76 -4.75 -31.77
CA GLU A 335 -4.37 -6.06 -31.23
C GLU A 335 -4.24 -5.97 -29.71
N ALA A 336 -4.92 -6.86 -28.97
CA ALA A 336 -4.71 -7.04 -27.54
C ALA A 336 -3.89 -8.31 -27.32
N VAL A 337 -2.65 -8.17 -26.83
CA VAL A 337 -1.73 -9.32 -26.66
C VAL A 337 -1.55 -9.64 -25.17
N ASP A 338 -1.77 -10.89 -24.80
CA ASP A 338 -1.44 -11.40 -23.48
C ASP A 338 0.04 -11.79 -23.37
N MET A 339 0.50 -12.11 -22.16
CA MET A 339 1.90 -12.46 -21.93
C MET A 339 2.33 -13.68 -22.74
N LYS A 340 1.44 -14.66 -22.95
CA LYS A 340 1.75 -15.86 -23.74
C LYS A 340 2.02 -15.50 -25.20
N THR A 341 1.14 -14.71 -25.80
CA THR A 341 1.26 -14.22 -27.17
C THR A 341 2.53 -13.37 -27.35
N ILE A 342 2.83 -12.51 -26.37
CA ILE A 342 4.06 -11.70 -26.37
C ILE A 342 5.29 -12.60 -26.41
N LEU A 343 5.35 -13.66 -25.60
CA LEU A 343 6.49 -14.59 -25.60
C LEU A 343 6.64 -15.33 -26.93
N GLU A 344 5.52 -15.80 -27.51
CA GLU A 344 5.52 -16.47 -28.82
C GLU A 344 6.02 -15.55 -29.94
N LYS A 345 5.59 -14.28 -29.95
CA LYS A 345 5.97 -13.28 -30.97
C LYS A 345 7.41 -12.78 -30.85
N THR A 346 8.02 -12.88 -29.68
CA THR A 346 9.36 -12.36 -29.38
C THR A 346 10.42 -13.45 -29.20
N GLY A 347 10.02 -14.73 -29.22
CA GLY A 347 10.90 -15.83 -28.81
C GLY A 347 11.37 -15.70 -27.36
N GLY A 348 10.65 -14.94 -26.53
CA GLY A 348 11.03 -14.62 -25.15
C GLY A 348 12.24 -13.69 -25.01
N SER A 349 12.63 -12.96 -26.06
CA SER A 349 13.80 -12.08 -26.04
C SER A 349 13.44 -10.64 -26.41
N LEU A 350 14.08 -9.68 -25.74
CA LEU A 350 14.04 -8.28 -26.14
C LEU A 350 15.06 -7.97 -27.25
N ARG A 351 16.01 -8.86 -27.56
CA ARG A 351 17.03 -8.60 -28.59
C ARG A 351 16.39 -8.62 -29.98
N LYS A 352 16.90 -7.80 -30.91
CA LYS A 352 16.59 -7.97 -32.33
C LYS A 352 17.10 -9.35 -32.75
N GLU A 353 16.25 -10.12 -33.42
CA GLU A 353 16.75 -11.30 -34.12
C GLU A 353 17.80 -10.82 -35.11
N LEU A 354 19.06 -11.18 -34.87
CA LEU A 354 20.08 -11.05 -35.90
C LEU A 354 19.60 -11.94 -37.03
N LEU A 355 19.18 -11.32 -38.14
CA LEU A 355 19.04 -12.03 -39.40
C LEU A 355 20.39 -12.69 -39.66
N VAL A 356 20.50 -13.98 -39.31
CA VAL A 356 21.57 -14.83 -39.80
C VAL A 356 21.35 -14.83 -41.30
N LYS A 357 22.10 -13.98 -42.02
CA LYS A 357 22.18 -14.05 -43.47
C LYS A 357 22.69 -15.45 -43.79
N SER A 358 21.75 -16.34 -44.09
CA SER A 358 22.00 -17.66 -44.68
C SER A 358 22.63 -17.52 -46.05
#